data_AF-A0A7W1VQJ2-F1
#
_entry.id   AF-A0A7W1VQJ2-F1
#
_cell.length_a   1.000
_cell.length_b   1.000
_cell.length_c   1.000
_cell.angle_alpha   90.00
_cell.angle_beta   90.00
_cell.angle_gamma   90.00
#
_symmetry.space_group_name_H-M   'P 1'
#
loop_
_entity.id
_entity.type
_entity.pdbx_description
1 polymer ?
#
loop_
_entity_poly.entity_id
_entity_poly.type
_entity_poly.pdbx_seq_one_letter_code
_entity_poly.pdbx_strand_id
1 'polypeptide(L)'
;MTIALLLPFVTGCSSFHRDWRKAAKTEPVEIEGRWEGTWTSDASGHTDKVRCLLTPISENTYEARFHAKYRKILSFGYTATFTGQHTNDVFYFSGDADLGRLAGGIYTYEGRVSPRNFFSTYNSKYDHGTFEMGRPD
;
A
#
# COMPACT_ATOMS: atom_id res chain seq x y z
N MET A 1 28.17 -19.26 -12.55
CA MET A 1 26.84 -18.95 -13.13
C MET A 1 25.80 -19.13 -12.04
N THR A 2 25.43 -18.06 -11.37
CA THR A 2 24.41 -18.07 -10.32
C THR A 2 23.06 -18.10 -11.01
N ILE A 3 22.32 -19.21 -10.89
CA ILE A 3 20.96 -19.33 -11.40
C ILE A 3 20.08 -18.45 -10.51
N ALA A 4 19.64 -17.31 -11.02
CA ALA A 4 18.61 -16.51 -10.39
C ALA A 4 17.28 -17.26 -10.53
N LEU A 5 16.83 -17.82 -9.41
CA LEU A 5 15.53 -18.49 -9.30
C LEU A 5 14.44 -17.41 -9.38
N LEU A 6 13.87 -17.21 -10.56
CA LEU A 6 12.65 -16.43 -10.77
C LEU A 6 11.50 -17.16 -10.05
N LEU A 7 11.23 -16.78 -8.80
CA LEU A 7 10.06 -17.21 -8.06
C LEU A 7 8.82 -16.55 -8.67
N PRO A 8 7.86 -17.31 -9.22
CA PRO A 8 6.64 -16.75 -9.77
C PRO A 8 5.74 -16.26 -8.62
N PHE A 9 5.53 -14.95 -8.52
CA PHE A 9 4.67 -14.26 -7.53
C PHE A 9 3.17 -14.52 -7.76
N VAL A 10 2.71 -15.77 -7.65
CA VAL A 10 1.28 -16.13 -7.80
C VAL A 10 0.60 -16.43 -6.46
N THR A 11 1.32 -16.41 -5.34
CA THR A 11 0.79 -16.66 -3.98
C THR A 11 0.41 -15.39 -3.20
N GLY A 12 0.55 -14.21 -3.82
CA GLY A 12 0.34 -12.91 -3.17
C GLY A 12 -1.11 -12.65 -2.75
N CYS A 13 -2.09 -13.02 -3.57
CA CYS A 13 -3.51 -12.75 -3.28
C CYS A 13 -4.09 -13.69 -2.21
N SER A 14 -3.74 -14.99 -2.23
CA SER A 14 -4.23 -15.94 -1.24
C SER A 14 -3.66 -15.66 0.16
N SER A 15 -2.39 -15.26 0.23
CA SER A 15 -1.78 -14.81 1.48
C SER A 15 -2.40 -13.49 1.96
N PHE A 16 -2.60 -12.49 1.08
CA PHE A 16 -3.20 -11.22 1.48
C PHE A 16 -4.56 -11.40 2.17
N HIS A 17 -5.48 -12.14 1.57
CA HIS A 17 -6.82 -12.34 2.15
C HIS A 17 -6.79 -13.08 3.49
N ARG A 18 -5.88 -14.05 3.63
CA ARG A 18 -5.69 -14.77 4.90
C ARG A 18 -5.15 -13.83 5.97
N ASP A 19 -4.11 -13.07 5.65
CA ASP A 19 -3.42 -12.20 6.58
C ASP A 19 -4.32 -11.01 6.97
N TRP A 20 -5.10 -10.49 6.02
CA TRP A 20 -6.18 -9.51 6.26
C TRP A 20 -7.20 -10.03 7.27
N ARG A 21 -7.71 -11.25 7.11
CA ARG A 21 -8.65 -11.85 8.09
C ARG A 21 -8.01 -12.09 9.45
N LYS A 22 -6.71 -12.40 9.49
CA LYS A 22 -5.98 -12.57 10.75
C LYS A 22 -5.86 -11.21 11.48
N ALA A 23 -5.49 -10.16 10.76
CA ALA A 23 -5.37 -8.80 11.30
C ALA A 23 -6.72 -8.23 11.78
N ALA A 24 -7.85 -8.75 11.30
CA ALA A 24 -9.16 -8.38 11.83
C ALA A 24 -9.44 -8.85 13.27
N LYS A 25 -8.62 -9.78 13.78
CA LYS A 25 -8.76 -10.36 15.14
C LYS A 25 -7.74 -9.80 16.12
N THR A 26 -6.96 -8.81 15.70
CA THR A 26 -5.87 -8.23 16.48
C THR A 26 -6.07 -6.74 16.52
N GLU A 27 -6.13 -6.18 17.73
CA GLU A 27 -6.17 -4.74 17.91
C GLU A 27 -4.83 -4.15 17.48
N PRO A 28 -4.82 -3.09 16.66
CA PRO A 28 -3.58 -2.41 16.30
C PRO A 28 -3.00 -1.69 17.52
N VAL A 29 -1.69 -1.82 17.73
CA VAL A 29 -0.95 -1.13 18.79
C VAL A 29 -0.67 0.32 18.38
N GLU A 30 -0.27 0.55 17.12
CA GLU A 30 -0.03 1.88 16.56
C GLU A 30 -0.76 2.06 15.22
N ILE A 31 -0.01 2.05 14.12
CA ILE A 31 -0.47 2.27 12.76
C ILE A 31 -0.58 0.96 11.96
N GLU A 32 -0.06 -0.15 12.49
CA GLU A 32 -0.08 -1.45 11.85
C GLU A 32 -1.50 -2.02 11.72
N GLY A 33 -1.64 -3.09 10.96
CA GLY A 33 -2.92 -3.77 10.74
C GLY A 33 -3.65 -3.26 9.51
N ARG A 34 -4.99 -3.35 9.56
CA ARG A 34 -5.85 -3.16 8.39
C ARG A 34 -6.16 -1.69 8.13
N TRP A 35 -6.20 -1.37 6.84
CA TRP A 35 -6.62 -0.08 6.28
C TRP A 35 -7.49 -0.33 5.06
N GLU A 36 -8.63 0.36 4.95
CA GLU A 36 -9.51 0.31 3.78
C GLU A 36 -9.94 1.72 3.39
N GLY A 37 -10.08 1.96 2.08
CA GLY A 37 -10.56 3.23 1.58
C GLY A 37 -10.56 3.30 0.07
N THR A 38 -10.09 4.43 -0.44
CA THR A 38 -10.22 4.81 -1.84
C THR A 38 -8.86 5.15 -2.43
N TRP A 39 -8.64 4.67 -3.65
CA TRP A 39 -7.57 5.08 -4.54
C TRP A 39 -8.18 5.92 -5.65
N THR A 40 -7.70 7.16 -5.79
CA THR A 40 -8.11 8.08 -6.84
C THR A 40 -6.93 8.38 -7.74
N SER A 41 -7.11 8.32 -9.06
CA SER A 41 -6.17 8.94 -9.99
C SER A 41 -6.76 10.14 -10.68
N ASP A 42 -6.00 11.23 -10.65
CA ASP A 42 -6.39 12.51 -11.22
C ASP A 42 -6.18 12.49 -12.75
N ALA A 43 -5.25 11.68 -13.26
CA ALA A 43 -5.02 11.56 -14.69
C ALA A 43 -6.14 10.81 -15.43
N SER A 44 -6.72 9.78 -14.81
CA SER A 44 -7.79 8.98 -15.42
C SER A 44 -9.18 9.22 -14.82
N GLY A 45 -9.26 9.93 -13.69
CA GLY A 45 -10.49 10.22 -12.96
C GLY A 45 -11.12 9.00 -12.29
N HIS A 46 -10.44 7.85 -12.24
CA HIS A 46 -10.99 6.67 -11.59
C HIS A 46 -10.92 6.79 -10.06
N THR A 47 -11.89 6.18 -9.40
CA THR A 47 -12.03 6.17 -7.94
C THR A 47 -12.43 4.76 -7.54
N ASP A 48 -11.46 4.00 -7.06
CA ASP A 48 -11.58 2.56 -6.85
C ASP A 48 -11.29 2.19 -5.39
N LYS A 49 -11.84 1.05 -4.95
CA LYS A 49 -11.60 0.56 -3.59
C LYS A 49 -10.22 -0.04 -3.45
N VAL A 50 -9.58 0.26 -2.32
CA VAL A 50 -8.25 -0.23 -1.97
C VAL A 50 -8.22 -0.69 -0.51
N ARG A 51 -7.45 -1.74 -0.28
CA ARG A 51 -7.06 -2.22 1.05
C ARG A 51 -5.56 -2.15 1.19
N CYS A 52 -5.09 -1.89 2.41
CA CYS A 52 -3.69 -1.97 2.78
C CYS A 52 -3.55 -2.74 4.10
N LEU A 53 -2.59 -3.66 4.14
CA LEU A 53 -2.12 -4.29 5.38
C LEU A 53 -0.74 -3.72 5.69
N LEU A 54 -0.63 -2.96 6.78
CA LEU A 54 0.61 -2.36 7.23
C LEU A 54 1.24 -3.26 8.31
N THR A 55 2.49 -3.68 8.11
CA THR A 55 3.21 -4.58 9.03
C THR A 55 4.56 -3.99 9.39
N PRO A 56 4.93 -3.87 10.68
CA PRO A 56 6.24 -3.33 11.06
C PRO A 56 7.36 -4.30 10.62
N ILE A 57 8.42 -3.73 10.02
CA ILE A 57 9.66 -4.44 9.71
C ILE A 57 10.75 -4.06 10.73
N SER A 58 10.85 -2.76 11.04
CA SER A 58 11.77 -2.19 12.03
C SER A 58 11.16 -0.89 12.60
N GLU A 59 11.87 -0.21 13.50
CA GLU A 59 11.39 0.99 14.21
C GLU A 59 10.77 2.07 13.30
N ASN A 60 11.35 2.30 12.12
CA ASN A 60 10.96 3.36 11.19
C ASN A 60 10.65 2.80 9.79
N THR A 61 10.30 1.52 9.71
CA THR A 61 10.07 0.86 8.43
C THR A 61 8.90 -0.11 8.52
N TYR A 62 7.97 0.03 7.59
CA TYR A 62 6.78 -0.82 7.49
C TYR A 62 6.67 -1.44 6.09
N GLU A 63 6.22 -2.68 6.04
CA GLU A 63 5.71 -3.30 4.81
C GLU A 63 4.27 -2.84 4.61
N ALA A 64 3.98 -2.22 3.47
CA ALA A 64 2.64 -1.82 3.05
C ALA A 64 2.19 -2.72 1.90
N ARG A 65 1.33 -3.70 2.20
CA ARG A 65 0.76 -4.60 1.18
C ARG A 65 -0.60 -4.06 0.74
N PHE A 66 -0.67 -3.59 -0.49
CA PHE A 66 -1.89 -3.08 -1.12
C PHE A 66 -2.63 -4.17 -1.88
N HIS A 67 -3.96 -4.09 -1.86
CA HIS A 67 -4.86 -4.87 -2.70
C HIS A 67 -6.00 -3.96 -3.17
N ALA A 68 -5.98 -3.60 -4.45
CA ALA A 68 -6.94 -2.71 -5.09
C ALA A 68 -7.82 -3.46 -6.10
N LYS A 69 -9.00 -2.91 -6.39
CA LYS A 69 -9.84 -3.33 -7.52
C LYS A 69 -9.91 -2.21 -8.54
N TYR A 70 -9.23 -2.33 -9.68
CA TYR A 70 -9.32 -1.37 -10.78
C TYR A 70 -10.58 -1.61 -11.61
N ARG A 71 -11.36 -0.54 -11.84
CA ARG A 71 -12.61 -0.55 -12.61
C ARG A 71 -13.56 -1.70 -12.21
N LYS A 72 -13.50 -2.12 -10.94
CA LYS A 72 -14.27 -3.24 -10.34
C LYS A 72 -14.03 -4.64 -10.91
N ILE A 73 -13.20 -4.81 -11.95
CA ILE A 73 -13.02 -6.09 -12.64
C ILE A 73 -11.63 -6.70 -12.46
N LEU A 74 -10.60 -5.88 -12.27
CA LEU A 74 -9.22 -6.34 -12.17
C LEU A 74 -8.71 -6.09 -10.76
N SER A 75 -8.21 -7.15 -10.10
CA SER A 75 -7.56 -7.02 -8.80
C SER A 75 -6.06 -6.82 -9.00
N PHE A 76 -5.50 -5.84 -8.30
CA PHE A 76 -4.08 -5.53 -8.31
C PHE A 76 -3.53 -5.61 -6.89
N GLY A 77 -2.38 -6.26 -6.75
CA GLY A 77 -1.64 -6.32 -5.51
C GLY A 77 -0.26 -5.70 -5.67
N TYR A 78 0.17 -4.90 -4.71
CA TYR A 78 1.51 -4.33 -4.70
C TYR A 78 2.05 -4.24 -3.27
N THR A 79 3.34 -4.49 -3.10
CA THR A 79 4.00 -4.34 -1.80
C THR A 79 5.01 -3.21 -1.90
N ALA A 80 4.87 -2.21 -1.04
CA ALA A 80 5.83 -1.12 -0.88
C ALA A 80 6.50 -1.21 0.51
N THR A 81 7.73 -0.70 0.61
CA THR A 81 8.41 -0.51 1.89
C THR A 81 8.35 0.96 2.25
N PHE A 82 7.62 1.30 3.31
CA PHE A 82 7.54 2.65 3.80
C PHE A 82 8.65 2.90 4.81
N THR A 83 9.51 3.87 4.49
CA THR A 83 10.54 4.36 5.40
C THR A 83 10.20 5.79 5.80
N GLY A 84 10.32 6.10 7.08
CA GLY A 84 9.78 7.35 7.60
C GLY A 84 10.25 7.70 8.99
N GLN A 85 9.51 8.61 9.62
CA GLN A 85 9.74 9.05 11.00
C GLN A 85 8.40 9.25 11.70
N HIS A 86 8.37 8.94 12.99
CA HIS A 86 7.27 9.28 13.87
C HIS A 86 7.43 10.71 14.41
N THR A 87 6.34 11.47 14.40
CA THR A 87 6.22 12.74 15.11
C THR A 87 4.91 12.70 15.88
N ASN A 88 5.01 12.53 17.20
CA ASN A 88 3.88 12.13 18.05
C ASN A 88 3.25 10.83 17.50
N ASP A 89 1.92 10.73 17.43
CA ASP A 89 1.20 9.56 16.91
C ASP A 89 1.09 9.52 15.38
N VAL A 90 1.91 10.29 14.65
CA VAL A 90 1.85 10.37 13.19
C VAL A 90 3.16 9.91 12.58
N PHE A 91 3.08 8.86 11.77
CA PHE A 91 4.18 8.37 10.95
C PHE A 91 4.14 9.06 9.59
N TYR A 92 5.21 9.78 9.26
CA TYR A 92 5.41 10.40 7.96
C TYR A 92 6.37 9.55 7.14
N PHE A 93 6.00 9.25 5.90
CA PHE A 93 6.80 8.40 5.03
C PHE A 93 6.88 8.95 3.62
N SER A 94 7.92 8.55 2.92
CA SER A 94 8.11 8.83 1.50
C SER A 94 8.97 7.76 0.86
N GLY A 95 8.88 7.62 -0.45
CA GLY A 95 9.75 6.72 -1.20
C GLY A 95 9.39 6.67 -2.67
N ASP A 96 9.95 5.68 -3.34
CA ASP A 96 9.65 5.39 -4.72
C ASP A 96 9.52 3.87 -4.98
N ALA A 97 8.92 3.56 -6.11
CA ALA A 97 8.61 2.21 -6.55
C ALA A 97 8.64 2.17 -8.08
N ASP A 98 9.50 1.35 -8.68
CA ASP A 98 9.42 1.08 -10.13
C ASP A 98 8.37 -0.01 -10.37
N LEU A 99 7.21 0.39 -10.93
CA LEU A 99 6.13 -0.52 -11.31
C LEU A 99 6.37 -1.17 -12.68
N GLY A 100 7.50 -0.87 -13.31
CA GLY A 100 7.86 -1.31 -14.64
C GLY A 100 7.31 -0.39 -15.72
N ARG A 101 7.98 -0.39 -16.87
CA ARG A 101 7.69 0.54 -17.99
C ARG A 101 6.25 0.49 -18.50
N LEU A 102 5.60 -0.68 -18.41
CA LEU A 102 4.21 -0.86 -18.87
C LEU A 102 3.17 -0.30 -17.89
N ALA A 103 3.50 -0.21 -16.60
CA ALA A 103 2.63 0.33 -15.57
C ALA A 103 3.02 1.76 -15.17
N GLY A 104 3.89 2.41 -15.95
CA GLY A 104 4.21 3.82 -15.82
C GLY A 104 5.60 4.16 -15.29
N GLY A 105 6.43 3.14 -15.01
CA GLY A 105 7.79 3.30 -14.53
C GLY A 105 7.85 3.63 -13.04
N ILE A 106 8.67 4.60 -12.68
CA ILE A 106 8.90 5.01 -11.29
C ILE A 106 7.73 5.85 -10.78
N TYR A 107 7.15 5.40 -9.68
CA TYR A 107 6.18 6.11 -8.87
C TYR A 107 6.89 6.63 -7.63
N THR A 108 6.84 7.94 -7.40
CA THR A 108 7.21 8.57 -6.14
C THR A 108 5.96 8.73 -5.28
N TYR A 109 6.08 8.56 -3.97
CA TYR A 109 4.98 8.72 -3.03
C TYR A 109 5.44 9.36 -1.73
N GLU A 110 4.51 10.03 -1.07
CA GLU A 110 4.66 10.53 0.28
C GLU A 110 3.32 10.48 1.00
N GLY A 111 3.35 10.39 2.32
CA GLY A 111 2.13 10.25 3.09
C GLY A 111 2.32 10.32 4.59
N ARG A 112 1.20 10.17 5.27
CA ARG A 112 1.11 10.15 6.72
C ARG A 112 0.09 9.15 7.21
N VAL A 113 0.42 8.46 8.29
CA VAL A 113 -0.47 7.52 8.97
C VAL A 113 -0.57 7.90 10.43
N SER A 114 -1.79 8.12 10.89
CA SER A 114 -2.19 8.28 12.30
C SER A 114 -2.95 7.04 12.74
N PRO A 115 -3.35 6.87 14.01
CA PRO A 115 -4.09 5.69 14.45
C PRO A 115 -5.42 5.45 13.71
N ARG A 116 -6.00 6.50 13.11
CA ARG A 116 -7.32 6.45 12.43
C ARG A 116 -7.32 6.81 10.95
N ASN A 117 -6.30 7.53 10.48
CA ASN A 117 -6.26 8.05 9.11
C ASN A 117 -4.95 7.68 8.45
N PHE A 118 -5.03 7.16 7.23
CA PHE A 118 -3.92 6.97 6.33
C PHE A 118 -4.20 7.80 5.08
N PHE A 119 -3.32 8.75 4.80
CA PHE A 119 -3.32 9.54 3.58
C PHE A 119 -1.98 9.44 2.86
N SER A 120 -1.98 9.28 1.54
CA SER A 120 -0.76 9.44 0.74
C SER A 120 -1.06 9.97 -0.65
N THR A 121 -0.11 10.70 -1.21
CA THR A 121 -0.08 11.09 -2.62
C THR A 121 0.89 10.20 -3.37
N TYR A 122 0.68 10.07 -4.68
CA TYR A 122 1.68 9.48 -5.57
C TYR A 122 1.76 10.27 -6.86
N ASN A 123 2.92 10.18 -7.51
CA ASN A 123 3.17 10.80 -8.79
C ASN A 123 4.12 9.93 -9.62
N SER A 124 3.83 9.81 -10.91
CA SER A 124 4.64 9.14 -11.92
C SER A 124 4.56 9.91 -13.24
N LYS A 125 5.23 9.41 -14.27
CA LYS A 125 5.15 10.00 -15.61
C LYS A 125 3.74 9.99 -16.20
N TYR A 126 2.92 8.98 -15.89
CA TYR A 126 1.63 8.75 -16.56
C TYR A 126 0.42 8.94 -15.65
N ASP A 127 0.63 9.06 -14.35
CA ASP A 127 -0.45 9.11 -13.38
C ASP A 127 -0.01 9.78 -12.08
N HIS A 128 -0.98 10.38 -11.39
CA HIS A 128 -0.85 10.96 -10.06
C HIS A 128 -2.21 10.92 -9.37
N GLY A 129 -2.20 10.98 -8.05
CA GLY A 129 -3.42 10.98 -7.28
C GLY A 129 -3.19 10.64 -5.81
N THR A 130 -4.22 10.09 -5.17
CA THR A 130 -4.26 9.93 -3.72
C THR A 130 -4.78 8.56 -3.28
N PHE A 131 -4.33 8.16 -2.09
CA PHE A 131 -4.93 7.12 -1.28
C PHE A 131 -5.51 7.77 -0.02
N GLU A 132 -6.80 7.57 0.22
CA GLU A 132 -7.50 8.03 1.42
C GLU A 132 -8.13 6.83 2.11
N MET A 133 -7.63 6.48 3.29
CA MET A 133 -8.03 5.25 3.99
C MET A 133 -8.24 5.48 5.49
N GLY A 134 -9.12 4.66 6.06
CA GLY A 134 -9.39 4.57 7.49
C GLY A 134 -9.29 3.15 8.00
N ARG A 135 -9.48 2.98 9.32
CA ARG A 135 -9.66 1.65 9.90
C ARG A 135 -10.98 1.05 9.37
N PRO A 136 -10.99 -0.20 8.88
CA PRO A 136 -12.23 -0.86 8.48
C PRO A 136 -13.13 -1.11 9.70
N ASP A 137 -14.45 -1.05 9.48
CA ASP A 137 -15.45 -1.47 10.46
C ASP A 137 -15.36 -2.96 10.84
#